data_AF-A0A3D1J9M1-F1
#
_entry.id   AF-A0A3D1J9M1-F1
#
_cell.length_a   1.000
_cell.length_b   1.000
_cell.length_c   1.000
_cell.angle_alpha   90.00
_cell.angle_beta   90.00
_cell.angle_gamma   90.00
#
_symmetry.space_group_name_H-M   'P 1'
#
loop_
_entity.id
_entity.type
_entity.pdbx_description
1 polymer ?
#
loop_
_entity_poly.entity_id
_entity_poly.type
_entity_poly.pdbx_seq_one_letter_code
_entity_poly.pdbx_strand_id
1 'polypeptide(L)'
;MSFSIAQIIFVICSMTTIVAFTMEEIYWGKIGAFGMYWFGFICIALMILTASEIFMSVLKHVVNIQLSTTILYTVFIINVVSIFGFFGYGILTAQNIVITQYNVAIDKNSSIPSLKIVMFSDLHLGYVNGVAHVEKIVERMNTIESDIIIIVGDLFDGNYNSVGKPEVIRDTLQKFKSNYGTYMVFGNHDAGNSFGDMKDFLESSDVIILSEESVIINDTIVLIGRKDLSPIGNQGSVERKDFDVLLPEEYNHLPIIVMDHQPAKINEYEKADLVLAGHTHQGQIFPFSLLTKVLYDLDYGYKKNDRDTQVIVSSGVGTWGPPLRLGTVSEIVEIDVTFKNE
;
A
#
# COMPACT_ATOMS: atom_id res chain seq x y z
N MET A 1 -32.53 27.25 -15.55
CA MET A 1 -32.03 26.00 -16.15
C MET A 1 -32.45 24.87 -15.23
N SER A 2 -33.33 23.96 -15.66
CA SER A 2 -33.76 22.81 -14.84
C SER A 2 -32.78 21.67 -15.03
N PHE A 3 -32.17 21.19 -13.95
CA PHE A 3 -31.34 19.98 -14.00
C PHE A 3 -32.22 18.74 -14.27
N SER A 4 -31.71 17.81 -15.07
CA SER A 4 -32.32 16.49 -15.20
C SER A 4 -32.11 15.67 -13.93
N ILE A 5 -32.97 14.67 -13.70
CA ILE A 5 -32.83 13.75 -12.55
C ILE A 5 -31.44 13.09 -12.54
N ALA A 6 -30.92 12.71 -13.72
CA ALA A 6 -29.59 12.12 -13.84
C ALA A 6 -28.47 13.09 -13.42
N GLN A 7 -28.57 14.38 -13.78
CA GLN A 7 -27.62 15.40 -13.36
C GLN A 7 -27.65 15.60 -11.84
N ILE A 8 -28.84 15.59 -11.24
CA ILE A 8 -29.00 15.68 -9.78
C ILE A 8 -28.34 14.48 -9.09
N ILE A 9 -28.59 13.25 -9.57
CA ILE A 9 -27.98 12.03 -9.03
C ILE A 9 -26.46 12.09 -9.14
N PHE A 10 -25.92 12.47 -10.30
CA PHE A 10 -24.48 12.60 -10.50
C PHE A 10 -23.82 13.59 -9.53
N VAL A 11 -24.44 14.75 -9.33
CA VAL A 11 -23.96 15.76 -8.37
C VAL A 11 -23.97 15.19 -6.96
N ILE A 12 -25.06 14.55 -6.53
CA ILE A 12 -25.17 13.93 -5.20
C ILE A 12 -24.06 12.89 -5.00
N CYS A 13 -23.86 11.97 -5.94
CA CYS A 13 -22.80 10.97 -5.84
C CYS A 13 -21.40 11.60 -5.79
N SER A 14 -21.16 12.63 -6.60
CA SER A 14 -19.86 13.35 -6.60
C SER A 14 -19.62 14.11 -5.30
N MET A 15 -20.66 14.62 -4.65
CA MET A 15 -20.54 15.22 -3.32
C MET A 15 -20.11 14.20 -2.26
N THR A 16 -20.51 12.93 -2.38
CA THR A 16 -20.06 11.91 -1.42
C THR A 16 -18.55 11.69 -1.50
N THR A 17 -17.94 11.78 -2.70
CA THR A 17 -16.48 11.74 -2.86
C THR A 17 -15.82 12.94 -2.20
N ILE A 18 -16.31 14.16 -2.44
CA ILE A 18 -15.73 15.37 -1.82
C ILE A 18 -15.80 15.27 -0.30
N VAL A 19 -16.94 14.85 0.24
CA VAL A 19 -17.12 14.64 1.68
C VAL A 19 -16.13 13.60 2.20
N ALA A 20 -15.93 12.50 1.48
CA ALA A 20 -15.00 11.44 1.88
C ALA A 20 -13.54 11.92 2.00
N PHE A 21 -13.11 12.90 1.21
CA PHE A 21 -11.76 13.47 1.25
C PHE A 21 -11.60 14.69 2.17
N THR A 22 -12.69 15.38 2.54
CA THR A 22 -12.61 16.70 3.20
C THR A 22 -13.19 16.74 4.61
N MET A 23 -14.00 15.75 5.00
CA MET A 23 -14.65 15.75 6.32
C MET A 23 -14.00 14.70 7.23
N GLU A 24 -13.01 15.12 8.00
CA GLU A 24 -12.21 14.25 8.88
C GLU A 24 -12.99 13.72 10.10
N GLU A 25 -14.00 14.44 10.62
CA GLU A 25 -14.51 14.16 11.98
C GLU A 25 -15.87 13.45 12.06
N ILE A 26 -16.49 13.08 10.94
CA ILE A 26 -17.85 12.54 10.96
C ILE A 26 -17.83 11.08 10.51
N TYR A 27 -18.52 10.22 11.29
CA TYR A 27 -18.76 8.79 11.04
C TYR A 27 -19.53 8.52 9.74
N TRP A 28 -18.93 8.85 8.59
CA TRP A 28 -19.56 8.68 7.28
C TRP A 28 -19.45 7.26 6.73
N GLY A 29 -18.80 6.31 7.43
CA GLY A 29 -18.83 4.87 7.16
C GLY A 29 -19.15 4.47 5.71
N LYS A 30 -20.35 3.95 5.48
CA LYS A 30 -20.82 3.50 4.14
C LYS A 30 -20.90 4.60 3.08
N ILE A 31 -21.12 5.85 3.47
CA ILE A 31 -21.16 7.01 2.55
C ILE A 31 -19.75 7.33 2.08
N GLY A 32 -18.77 7.33 2.97
CA GLY A 32 -17.35 7.46 2.61
C GLY A 32 -16.93 6.35 1.66
N ALA A 33 -17.25 5.10 1.99
CA ALA A 33 -17.00 3.95 1.12
C ALA A 33 -17.63 4.13 -0.27
N PHE A 34 -18.93 4.48 -0.33
CA PHE A 34 -19.61 4.75 -1.60
C PHE A 34 -18.93 5.87 -2.41
N GLY A 35 -18.51 6.95 -1.74
CA GLY A 35 -17.77 8.05 -2.37
C GLY A 35 -16.45 7.60 -3.00
N MET A 36 -15.73 6.66 -2.37
CA MET A 36 -14.50 6.09 -2.91
C MET A 36 -14.75 5.16 -4.11
N TYR A 37 -15.79 4.32 -4.06
CA TYR A 37 -16.22 3.53 -5.22
C TYR A 37 -16.68 4.42 -6.38
N TRP A 38 -17.44 5.48 -6.10
CA TRP A 38 -17.87 6.45 -7.10
C TRP A 38 -16.68 7.16 -7.74
N PHE A 39 -15.70 7.58 -6.94
CA PHE A 39 -14.48 8.19 -7.44
C PHE A 39 -13.75 7.27 -8.43
N GLY A 40 -13.59 5.99 -8.05
CA GLY A 40 -13.00 4.97 -8.91
C GLY A 40 -13.75 4.77 -10.22
N PHE A 41 -15.09 4.74 -10.17
CA PHE A 41 -15.95 4.64 -11.35
C PHE A 41 -15.74 5.84 -12.29
N ILE A 42 -15.66 7.05 -11.74
CA ILE A 42 -15.41 8.27 -12.53
C ILE A 42 -14.03 8.26 -13.16
N CYS A 43 -12.98 7.83 -12.44
CA CYS A 43 -11.63 7.70 -13.01
C CYS A 43 -11.60 6.77 -14.22
N ILE A 44 -12.23 5.59 -14.12
CA ILE A 44 -12.33 4.63 -15.22
C ILE A 44 -13.17 5.20 -16.38
N ALA A 45 -14.30 5.85 -16.07
CA ALA A 45 -15.14 6.47 -17.08
C ALA A 45 -14.39 7.55 -17.86
N LEU A 46 -13.67 8.44 -17.17
CA LEU A 46 -12.86 9.48 -17.80
C LEU A 46 -11.77 8.88 -18.70
N MET A 47 -11.08 7.84 -18.24
CA MET A 47 -10.05 7.17 -19.03
C MET A 47 -10.63 6.56 -20.32
N ILE A 48 -11.71 5.79 -20.22
CA ILE A 48 -12.31 5.10 -21.36
C ILE A 48 -12.94 6.09 -22.34
N LEU A 49 -13.68 7.08 -21.84
CA LEU A 49 -14.30 8.09 -22.70
C LEU A 49 -13.27 8.93 -23.43
N THR A 50 -12.18 9.32 -22.76
CA THR A 50 -11.07 10.07 -23.38
C THR A 50 -10.37 9.24 -24.46
N ALA A 51 -10.05 7.97 -24.16
CA ALA A 51 -9.42 7.07 -25.13
C ALA A 51 -10.32 6.85 -26.36
N SER A 52 -11.62 6.66 -26.14
CA SER A 52 -12.61 6.51 -27.21
C SER A 52 -12.78 7.79 -28.03
N GLU A 53 -12.75 8.97 -27.41
CA GLU A 53 -12.82 10.25 -28.12
C GLU A 53 -11.58 10.47 -29.00
N ILE A 54 -10.38 10.19 -28.48
CA ILE A 54 -9.13 10.24 -29.26
C ILE A 54 -9.22 9.27 -30.44
N PHE A 55 -9.62 8.01 -30.19
CA PHE A 55 -9.75 7.01 -31.24
C PHE A 55 -10.74 7.43 -32.33
N MET A 56 -11.92 7.92 -31.95
CA MET A 56 -12.95 8.40 -32.88
C MET A 56 -12.48 9.62 -33.68
N SER A 57 -11.72 10.52 -33.04
CA SER A 57 -11.10 11.67 -33.69
C SER A 57 -10.08 11.22 -34.76
N VAL A 58 -9.24 10.23 -34.45
CA VAL A 58 -8.31 9.62 -35.41
C VAL A 58 -9.05 8.97 -36.57
N LEU A 59 -10.10 8.18 -36.32
CA LEU A 59 -10.89 7.57 -37.39
C LEU A 59 -11.50 8.61 -38.32
N LYS A 60 -12.06 9.70 -37.77
CA LYS A 60 -12.71 10.75 -38.54
C LYS A 60 -11.72 11.61 -39.32
N HIS A 61 -10.63 12.04 -38.68
CA HIS A 61 -9.75 13.09 -39.20
C HIS A 61 -8.48 12.57 -39.87
N VAL A 62 -8.00 11.38 -39.49
CA VAL A 62 -6.78 10.78 -40.05
C VAL A 62 -7.13 9.69 -41.06
N VAL A 63 -8.05 8.79 -40.69
CA VAL A 63 -8.48 7.68 -41.55
C VAL A 63 -9.61 8.09 -42.51
N ASN A 64 -10.24 9.25 -42.25
CA ASN A 64 -11.34 9.82 -43.04
C ASN A 64 -12.59 8.91 -43.11
N ILE A 65 -12.90 8.21 -42.01
CA ILE A 65 -14.12 7.40 -41.88
C ILE A 65 -15.30 8.29 -41.54
N GLN A 66 -16.40 8.14 -42.29
CA GLN A 66 -17.66 8.81 -41.97
C GLN A 66 -18.36 8.12 -40.80
N LEU A 67 -18.56 8.85 -39.70
CA LEU A 67 -19.19 8.32 -38.49
C LEU A 67 -20.71 8.26 -38.63
N SER A 68 -21.24 7.07 -38.89
CA SER A 68 -22.68 6.82 -38.93
C SER A 68 -23.30 6.77 -37.51
N THR A 69 -24.62 6.92 -37.42
CA THR A 69 -25.35 6.76 -36.16
C THR A 69 -25.13 5.37 -35.54
N THR A 70 -25.09 4.32 -36.38
CA THR A 70 -24.79 2.96 -35.93
C THR A 70 -23.43 2.87 -35.25
N ILE A 71 -22.38 3.45 -35.84
CA ILE A 71 -21.03 3.46 -35.23
C ILE A 71 -21.06 4.17 -33.88
N LEU A 72 -21.73 5.34 -33.80
CA LEU A 72 -21.83 6.08 -32.55
C LEU A 72 -22.55 5.28 -31.45
N TYR A 73 -23.66 4.59 -31.77
CA TYR A 73 -24.35 3.70 -30.83
C TYR A 73 -23.48 2.51 -30.42
N THR A 74 -22.76 1.90 -31.35
CA THR A 74 -21.84 0.80 -31.05
C THR A 74 -20.74 1.25 -30.09
N VAL A 75 -20.10 2.40 -30.35
CA VAL A 75 -19.06 2.96 -29.49
C VAL A 75 -19.63 3.31 -28.11
N PHE A 76 -20.83 3.88 -28.04
CA PHE A 76 -21.51 4.14 -26.78
C PHE A 76 -21.72 2.85 -25.97
N ILE A 77 -22.23 1.78 -26.59
CA ILE A 77 -22.43 0.49 -25.92
C ILE A 77 -21.09 -0.08 -25.45
N ILE A 78 -20.04 -0.04 -26.29
CA ILE A 78 -18.70 -0.50 -25.93
C ILE A 78 -18.18 0.27 -24.71
N ASN A 79 -18.29 1.60 -24.70
CA ASN A 79 -17.85 2.41 -23.57
C ASN A 79 -18.58 2.02 -22.27
N VAL A 80 -19.90 1.89 -22.31
CA VAL A 80 -20.69 1.48 -21.13
C VAL A 80 -20.22 0.11 -20.63
N VAL A 81 -20.12 -0.89 -21.51
CA VAL A 81 -19.68 -2.25 -21.15
C VAL A 81 -18.26 -2.23 -20.59
N SER A 82 -17.34 -1.50 -21.22
CA SER A 82 -15.95 -1.39 -20.78
C SER A 82 -15.85 -0.71 -19.41
N ILE A 83 -16.59 0.37 -19.16
CA ILE A 83 -16.56 1.08 -17.87
C ILE A 83 -16.98 0.15 -16.73
N PHE A 84 -18.13 -0.51 -16.86
CA PHE A 84 -18.59 -1.45 -15.84
C PHE A 84 -17.69 -2.69 -15.74
N GLY A 85 -17.18 -3.19 -16.86
CA GLY A 85 -16.27 -4.34 -16.91
C GLY A 85 -14.95 -4.07 -16.19
N PHE A 86 -14.27 -2.96 -16.51
CA PHE A 86 -13.02 -2.58 -15.84
C PHE A 86 -13.25 -2.18 -14.38
N PHE A 87 -14.37 -1.53 -14.04
CA PHE A 87 -14.69 -1.22 -12.65
C PHE A 87 -14.87 -2.49 -11.81
N GLY A 88 -15.67 -3.45 -12.29
CA GLY A 88 -15.84 -4.74 -11.62
C GLY A 88 -14.55 -5.55 -11.54
N TYR A 89 -13.81 -5.64 -12.64
CA TYR A 89 -12.50 -6.31 -12.67
C TYR A 89 -11.52 -5.68 -11.67
N GLY A 90 -11.47 -4.35 -11.59
CA GLY A 90 -10.59 -3.65 -10.68
C GLY A 90 -10.90 -3.91 -9.21
N ILE A 91 -12.19 -3.97 -8.84
CA ILE A 91 -12.62 -4.34 -7.48
C ILE A 91 -12.21 -5.77 -7.14
N LEU A 92 -12.47 -6.72 -8.05
CA LEU A 92 -12.11 -8.13 -7.85
C LEU A 92 -10.59 -8.29 -7.70
N THR A 93 -9.82 -7.52 -8.46
CA THR A 93 -8.35 -7.54 -8.40
C THR A 93 -7.84 -6.96 -7.08
N ALA A 94 -8.42 -5.85 -6.60
CA ALA A 94 -8.07 -5.25 -5.31
C ALA A 94 -8.37 -6.19 -4.12
N GLN A 95 -9.44 -6.97 -4.21
CA GLN A 95 -9.78 -7.96 -3.18
C GLN A 95 -8.91 -9.22 -3.25
N ASN A 96 -8.28 -9.51 -4.39
CA ASN A 96 -7.47 -10.71 -4.56
C ASN A 96 -6.01 -10.46 -4.11
N ILE A 97 -5.72 -10.85 -2.87
CA ILE A 97 -4.36 -10.77 -2.32
C ILE A 97 -3.51 -11.90 -2.88
N VAL A 98 -2.43 -11.55 -3.58
CA VAL A 98 -1.40 -12.45 -4.13
C VAL A 98 -0.26 -12.59 -3.12
N ILE A 99 0.43 -13.73 -3.11
CA ILE A 99 1.71 -13.88 -2.38
C ILE A 99 2.82 -13.73 -3.42
N THR A 100 3.69 -12.74 -3.23
CA THR A 100 4.84 -12.45 -4.10
C THR A 100 6.11 -12.87 -3.39
N GLN A 101 6.88 -13.77 -4.00
CA GLN A 101 8.06 -14.38 -3.38
C GLN A 101 9.36 -13.75 -3.87
N TYR A 102 10.26 -13.44 -2.94
CA TYR A 102 11.64 -13.02 -3.24
C TYR A 102 12.63 -13.92 -2.50
N ASN A 103 13.76 -14.19 -3.16
CA ASN A 103 14.90 -14.86 -2.54
C ASN A 103 16.02 -13.83 -2.40
N VAL A 104 16.50 -13.64 -1.18
CA VAL A 104 17.52 -12.65 -0.84
C VAL A 104 18.72 -13.38 -0.24
N ALA A 105 19.91 -13.13 -0.77
CA ALA A 105 21.15 -13.65 -0.21
C ALA A 105 21.93 -12.51 0.44
N ILE A 106 22.29 -12.64 1.72
CA ILE A 106 23.07 -11.66 2.47
C ILE A 106 24.45 -12.25 2.78
N ASP A 107 25.52 -11.55 2.38
CA ASP A 107 26.92 -11.95 2.58
C ASP A 107 27.42 -11.59 3.99
N LYS A 108 26.65 -11.97 5.00
CA LYS A 108 27.00 -11.86 6.42
C LYS A 108 26.56 -13.12 7.15
N ASN A 109 27.29 -13.46 8.20
CA ASN A 109 26.98 -14.60 9.06
C ASN A 109 25.80 -14.26 9.97
N SER A 110 25.01 -15.27 10.30
CA SER A 110 23.90 -15.16 11.24
C SER A 110 23.84 -16.41 12.11
N SER A 111 23.11 -16.36 13.22
CA SER A 111 22.92 -17.50 14.14
C SER A 111 22.12 -18.66 13.52
N ILE A 112 21.42 -18.42 12.41
CA ILE A 112 20.63 -19.40 11.65
C ILE A 112 21.02 -19.33 10.16
N PRO A 113 20.79 -20.39 9.37
CA PRO A 113 21.16 -20.39 7.94
C PRO A 113 20.22 -19.57 7.05
N SER A 114 18.96 -19.38 7.48
CA SER A 114 17.93 -18.67 6.72
C SER A 114 16.87 -18.07 7.63
N LEU A 115 16.27 -16.97 7.20
CA LEU A 115 15.17 -16.29 7.87
C LEU A 115 14.02 -16.09 6.87
N LYS A 116 12.81 -16.51 7.24
CA LYS A 116 11.59 -16.26 6.46
C LYS A 116 10.86 -15.03 6.97
N ILE A 117 10.86 -13.98 6.16
CA ILE A 117 10.14 -12.73 6.42
C ILE A 117 8.83 -12.76 5.64
N VAL A 118 7.71 -12.46 6.28
CA VAL A 118 6.47 -12.14 5.58
C VAL A 118 6.10 -10.71 5.88
N MET A 119 5.90 -9.91 4.83
CA MET A 119 5.59 -8.51 4.98
C MET A 119 4.35 -8.07 4.20
N PHE A 120 3.72 -7.01 4.68
CA PHE A 120 2.79 -6.23 3.89
C PHE A 120 2.96 -4.74 4.21
N SER A 121 2.34 -3.90 3.39
CA SER A 121 2.29 -2.44 3.56
C SER A 121 0.92 -1.94 3.12
N ASP A 122 0.59 -0.70 3.46
CA ASP A 122 -0.50 0.03 2.81
C ASP A 122 -1.86 -0.68 2.91
N LEU A 123 -2.23 -1.07 4.13
CA LEU A 123 -3.55 -1.62 4.42
C LEU A 123 -4.63 -0.55 4.34
N HIS A 124 -4.33 0.68 4.76
CA HIS A 124 -5.26 1.81 4.77
C HIS A 124 -6.60 1.47 5.47
N LEU A 125 -6.52 1.07 6.74
CA LEU A 125 -7.69 0.85 7.60
C LEU A 125 -8.53 2.12 7.69
N GLY A 126 -9.82 1.97 7.42
CA GLY A 126 -10.77 3.08 7.45
C GLY A 126 -12.09 2.73 6.79
N TYR A 127 -12.55 3.58 5.86
CA TYR A 127 -13.88 3.45 5.25
C TYR A 127 -14.03 2.23 4.33
N VAL A 128 -12.94 1.81 3.68
CA VAL A 128 -12.93 0.70 2.71
C VAL A 128 -12.40 -0.57 3.37
N ASN A 129 -11.18 -0.51 3.91
CA ASN A 129 -10.51 -1.68 4.47
C ASN A 129 -10.85 -1.81 5.95
N GLY A 130 -11.39 -2.97 6.32
CA GLY A 130 -11.82 -3.25 7.69
C GLY A 130 -11.71 -4.74 8.01
N VAL A 131 -12.49 -5.19 9.00
CA VAL A 131 -12.39 -6.55 9.59
C VAL A 131 -12.19 -7.66 8.57
N ALA A 132 -13.04 -7.78 7.55
CA ALA A 132 -12.97 -8.89 6.59
C ALA A 132 -11.67 -8.90 5.77
N HIS A 133 -11.09 -7.73 5.48
CA HIS A 133 -9.82 -7.65 4.76
C HIS A 133 -8.65 -8.03 5.68
N VAL A 134 -8.69 -7.59 6.94
CA VAL A 134 -7.69 -7.98 7.95
C VAL A 134 -7.73 -9.48 8.24
N GLU A 135 -8.92 -10.05 8.40
CA GLU A 135 -9.10 -11.50 8.56
C GLU A 135 -8.45 -12.25 7.39
N LYS A 136 -8.70 -11.81 6.14
CA LYS A 136 -8.09 -12.41 4.95
C LYS A 136 -6.57 -12.29 4.94
N ILE A 137 -6.02 -11.16 5.37
CA ILE A 137 -4.56 -10.94 5.44
C ILE A 137 -3.95 -11.89 6.48
N VAL A 138 -4.51 -11.92 7.69
CA VAL A 138 -4.03 -12.79 8.77
C VAL A 138 -4.14 -14.27 8.37
N GLU A 139 -5.24 -14.69 7.77
CA GLU A 139 -5.40 -16.05 7.25
C GLU A 139 -4.32 -16.38 6.21
N ARG A 140 -4.09 -15.50 5.24
CA ARG A 140 -3.09 -15.70 4.18
C ARG A 140 -1.67 -15.73 4.73
N MET A 141 -1.31 -14.80 5.62
CA MET A 141 0.02 -14.76 6.24
C MET A 141 0.26 -15.99 7.11
N ASN A 142 -0.74 -16.44 7.87
CA ASN A 142 -0.63 -17.64 8.69
C ASN A 142 -0.56 -18.95 7.87
N THR A 143 -0.79 -18.92 6.54
CA THR A 143 -0.46 -20.07 5.68
C THR A 143 1.03 -20.20 5.40
N ILE A 144 1.81 -19.16 5.72
CA ILE A 144 3.26 -19.11 5.59
C ILE A 144 3.85 -19.29 6.99
N GLU A 145 4.70 -20.29 7.18
CA GLU A 145 5.42 -20.52 8.44
C GLU A 145 6.55 -19.49 8.60
N SER A 146 6.17 -18.25 8.88
CA SER A 146 7.08 -17.10 8.95
C SER A 146 7.89 -17.07 10.25
N ASP A 147 9.14 -16.64 10.16
CA ASP A 147 9.96 -16.35 11.34
C ASP A 147 9.61 -14.97 11.90
N ILE A 148 9.39 -14.00 11.03
CA ILE A 148 9.07 -12.63 11.40
C ILE A 148 8.00 -12.06 10.47
N ILE A 149 7.08 -11.28 11.06
CA ILE A 149 6.10 -10.50 10.31
C ILE A 149 6.52 -9.03 10.35
N ILE A 150 6.46 -8.38 9.20
CA ILE A 150 6.82 -6.96 9.05
C ILE A 150 5.66 -6.18 8.40
N ILE A 151 5.27 -5.07 9.01
CA ILE A 151 4.29 -4.12 8.49
C ILE A 151 5.01 -2.82 8.12
N VAL A 152 5.12 -2.52 6.83
CA VAL A 152 5.90 -1.38 6.34
C VAL A 152 5.01 -0.17 6.09
N GLY A 153 4.43 0.37 7.15
CA GLY A 153 3.64 1.61 7.15
C GLY A 153 2.28 1.54 6.48
N ASP A 154 1.54 2.64 6.67
CA ASP A 154 0.18 2.91 6.20
C ASP A 154 -0.80 1.79 6.60
N LEU A 155 -0.79 1.46 7.89
CA LEU A 155 -1.83 0.57 8.42
C LEU A 155 -3.18 1.29 8.47
N PHE A 156 -3.20 2.59 8.77
CA PHE A 156 -4.37 3.45 8.83
C PHE A 156 -4.41 4.44 7.66
N ASP A 157 -5.61 4.90 7.31
CA ASP A 157 -5.79 5.95 6.31
C ASP A 157 -6.04 7.32 6.97
N GLY A 158 -5.07 7.82 7.74
CA GLY A 158 -5.11 9.18 8.30
C GLY A 158 -6.01 9.41 9.50
N ASN A 159 -6.97 8.52 9.79
CA ASN A 159 -7.93 8.73 10.88
C ASN A 159 -8.40 7.42 11.52
N TYR A 160 -8.01 7.21 12.79
CA TYR A 160 -8.43 6.08 13.61
C TYR A 160 -9.96 6.01 13.80
N ASN A 161 -10.64 7.15 13.88
CA ASN A 161 -12.10 7.18 14.08
C ASN A 161 -12.89 6.65 12.86
N SER A 162 -12.24 6.54 11.69
CA SER A 162 -12.83 5.91 10.51
C SER A 162 -12.83 4.38 10.59
N VAL A 163 -12.06 3.80 11.52
CA VAL A 163 -11.97 2.36 11.75
C VAL A 163 -13.25 1.89 12.45
N GLY A 164 -14.11 1.16 11.74
CA GLY A 164 -15.45 0.86 12.24
C GLY A 164 -15.53 -0.15 13.41
N LYS A 165 -14.58 -1.08 13.52
CA LYS A 165 -14.55 -2.13 14.56
C LYS A 165 -13.13 -2.37 15.07
N PRO A 166 -12.49 -1.38 15.70
CA PRO A 166 -11.08 -1.45 16.08
C PRO A 166 -10.80 -2.66 16.98
N GLU A 167 -11.60 -2.89 18.03
CA GLU A 167 -11.47 -4.05 18.93
C GLU A 167 -11.38 -5.39 18.19
N VAL A 168 -12.26 -5.62 17.19
CA VAL A 168 -12.26 -6.86 16.40
C VAL A 168 -11.03 -6.96 15.51
N ILE A 169 -10.57 -5.82 14.98
CA ILE A 169 -9.35 -5.75 14.16
C ILE A 169 -8.13 -6.05 15.03
N ARG A 170 -8.00 -5.43 16.20
CA ARG A 170 -6.95 -5.72 17.19
C ARG A 170 -6.89 -7.22 17.48
N ASP A 171 -8.02 -7.80 17.90
CA ASP A 171 -8.11 -9.24 18.22
C ASP A 171 -7.78 -10.13 17.02
N THR A 172 -7.93 -9.62 15.80
CA THR A 172 -7.58 -10.33 14.57
C THR A 172 -6.09 -10.22 14.27
N LEU A 173 -5.47 -9.05 14.46
CA LEU A 173 -4.02 -8.85 14.31
C LEU A 173 -3.23 -9.70 15.33
N GLN A 174 -3.74 -9.84 16.56
CA GLN A 174 -3.15 -10.72 17.59
C GLN A 174 -3.10 -12.21 17.18
N LYS A 175 -3.81 -12.61 16.13
CA LYS A 175 -3.77 -14.00 15.61
C LYS A 175 -2.61 -14.22 14.62
N PHE A 176 -1.82 -13.21 14.29
CA PHE A 176 -0.59 -13.41 13.52
C PHE A 176 0.31 -14.43 14.20
N LYS A 177 0.93 -15.29 13.40
CA LYS A 177 1.85 -16.34 13.88
C LYS A 177 3.22 -16.15 13.25
N SER A 178 4.19 -15.85 14.09
CA SER A 178 5.61 -15.80 13.74
C SER A 178 6.46 -16.23 14.93
N ASN A 179 7.69 -16.67 14.66
CA ASN A 179 8.62 -17.12 15.70
C ASN A 179 9.21 -15.96 16.51
N TYR A 180 9.41 -14.81 15.87
CA TYR A 180 10.13 -13.65 16.41
C TYR A 180 9.26 -12.40 16.58
N GLY A 181 7.95 -12.50 16.33
CA GLY A 181 6.99 -11.43 16.53
C GLY A 181 6.63 -10.65 15.27
N THR A 182 5.85 -9.59 15.47
CA THR A 182 5.34 -8.71 14.42
C THR A 182 5.89 -7.31 14.66
N TYR A 183 6.56 -6.74 13.67
CA TYR A 183 7.18 -5.41 13.75
C TYR A 183 6.55 -4.47 12.74
N MET A 184 6.48 -3.19 13.09
CA MET A 184 5.90 -2.17 12.24
C MET A 184 6.70 -0.87 12.28
N VAL A 185 6.75 -0.18 11.14
CA VAL A 185 7.02 1.27 11.09
C VAL A 185 5.76 2.02 10.70
N PHE A 186 5.64 3.27 11.11
CA PHE A 186 4.55 4.13 10.66
C PHE A 186 4.80 4.64 9.23
N GLY A 187 3.74 4.67 8.42
CA GLY A 187 3.74 5.32 7.11
C GLY A 187 3.27 6.77 7.17
N ASN A 188 3.15 7.42 6.01
CA ASN A 188 2.79 8.84 5.96
C ASN A 188 1.32 9.08 6.34
N HIS A 189 0.42 8.10 6.17
CA HIS A 189 -0.98 8.18 6.61
C HIS A 189 -1.14 7.85 8.10
N ASP A 190 -0.19 7.16 8.72
CA ASP A 190 -0.19 6.87 10.16
C ASP A 190 0.28 8.08 10.99
N ALA A 191 -0.22 9.27 10.69
CA ALA A 191 0.26 10.53 11.25
C ALA A 191 -0.83 11.60 11.43
N GLY A 192 -2.09 11.27 11.15
CA GLY A 192 -3.19 12.23 11.24
C GLY A 192 -3.52 12.65 12.67
N ASN A 193 -4.60 13.42 12.83
CA ASN A 193 -4.99 14.04 14.11
C ASN A 193 -5.20 13.03 15.26
N SER A 194 -5.55 11.78 14.94
CA SER A 194 -5.75 10.68 15.89
C SER A 194 -4.51 9.77 16.04
N PHE A 195 -3.30 10.27 15.78
CA PHE A 195 -2.06 9.48 15.85
C PHE A 195 -1.88 8.77 17.20
N GLY A 196 -2.24 9.43 18.31
CA GLY A 196 -2.19 8.81 19.65
C GLY A 196 -3.02 7.53 19.73
N ASP A 197 -4.26 7.56 19.23
CA ASP A 197 -5.14 6.39 19.21
C ASP A 197 -4.61 5.27 18.30
N MET A 198 -4.02 5.64 17.15
CA MET A 198 -3.37 4.67 16.25
C MET A 198 -2.21 3.95 16.94
N LYS A 199 -1.39 4.70 17.67
CA LYS A 199 -0.25 4.16 18.43
C LYS A 199 -0.72 3.24 19.55
N ASP A 200 -1.67 3.68 20.37
CA ASP A 200 -2.22 2.87 21.47
C ASP A 200 -2.89 1.59 20.95
N PHE A 201 -3.59 1.67 19.82
CA PHE A 201 -4.17 0.51 19.14
C PHE A 201 -3.11 -0.52 18.76
N LEU A 202 -2.02 -0.09 18.12
CA LEU A 202 -0.94 -0.97 17.67
C LEU A 202 -0.24 -1.65 18.85
N GLU A 203 0.07 -0.88 19.89
CA GLU A 203 0.69 -1.41 21.13
C GLU A 203 -0.22 -2.46 21.78
N SER A 204 -1.55 -2.30 21.71
CA SER A 204 -2.51 -3.29 22.20
C SER A 204 -2.71 -4.50 21.27
N SER A 205 -2.19 -4.47 20.04
CA SER A 205 -2.37 -5.50 19.00
C SER A 205 -1.24 -6.52 18.93
N ASP A 206 -0.32 -6.55 19.92
CA ASP A 206 0.92 -7.34 19.89
C ASP A 206 1.84 -7.00 18.69
N VAL A 207 1.77 -5.74 18.22
CA VAL A 207 2.64 -5.20 17.17
C VAL A 207 3.73 -4.32 17.80
N ILE A 208 4.99 -4.66 17.55
CA ILE A 208 6.15 -3.91 18.04
C ILE A 208 6.43 -2.77 17.04
N ILE A 209 6.22 -1.54 17.49
CA ILE A 209 6.47 -0.35 16.68
C ILE A 209 7.95 0.01 16.81
N LEU A 210 8.65 0.20 15.68
CA LEU A 210 10.00 0.76 15.64
C LEU A 210 9.95 2.16 15.02
N SER A 211 10.42 3.18 15.74
CA SER A 211 10.43 4.57 15.27
C SER A 211 11.77 5.24 15.55
N GLU A 212 12.65 5.26 14.53
CA GLU A 212 14.03 5.75 14.64
C GLU A 212 14.82 5.01 15.73
N GLU A 213 14.72 3.68 15.69
CA GLU A 213 15.37 2.75 16.61
C GLU A 213 15.73 1.42 15.91
N SER A 214 16.60 0.66 16.55
CA SER A 214 17.07 -0.64 16.09
C SER A 214 16.87 -1.69 17.18
N VAL A 215 16.51 -2.90 16.79
CA VAL A 215 16.42 -4.07 17.67
C VAL A 215 17.23 -5.23 17.11
N ILE A 216 17.85 -6.01 18.00
CA ILE A 216 18.50 -7.26 17.62
C ILE A 216 17.49 -8.38 17.84
N ILE A 217 17.22 -9.15 16.78
CA ILE A 217 16.27 -10.25 16.83
C ILE A 217 17.07 -11.54 16.98
N ASN A 218 17.03 -12.14 18.17
CA ASN A 218 17.59 -13.46 18.50
C ASN A 218 19.07 -13.66 18.07
N ASP A 219 19.88 -12.61 18.15
CA ASP A 219 21.27 -12.57 17.64
C ASP A 219 21.40 -13.01 16.15
N THR A 220 20.31 -12.88 15.40
CA THR A 220 20.18 -13.30 14.00
C THR A 220 20.36 -12.11 13.06
N ILE A 221 19.61 -11.02 13.31
CA ILE A 221 19.61 -9.82 12.48
C ILE A 221 19.52 -8.57 13.36
N VAL A 222 19.92 -7.44 12.80
CA VAL A 222 19.52 -6.10 13.27
C VAL A 222 18.35 -5.63 12.42
N LEU A 223 17.22 -5.34 13.05
CA LEU A 223 16.05 -4.74 12.41
C LEU A 223 15.96 -3.26 12.80
N ILE A 224 15.92 -2.37 11.81
CA ILE A 224 15.88 -0.92 12.01
C ILE A 224 14.54 -0.39 11.50
N GLY A 225 13.84 0.38 12.34
CA GLY A 225 12.62 1.09 11.94
C GLY A 225 12.87 2.58 11.74
N ARG A 226 12.39 3.11 10.63
CA ARG A 226 12.47 4.54 10.31
C ARG A 226 11.14 5.24 10.54
N LYS A 227 11.20 6.49 10.99
CA LYS A 227 10.07 7.42 10.96
C LYS A 227 9.82 7.82 9.51
N ASP A 228 8.57 7.86 9.04
CA ASP A 228 8.25 8.29 7.67
C ASP A 228 8.87 9.66 7.30
N LEU A 229 9.29 9.81 6.03
CA LEU A 229 9.98 11.00 5.52
C LEU A 229 9.08 12.25 5.47
N SER A 230 7.80 12.08 5.20
CA SER A 230 6.84 13.17 5.00
C SER A 230 5.46 12.81 5.54
N PRO A 231 5.30 12.71 6.88
CA PRO A 231 4.03 12.33 7.48
C PRO A 231 2.94 13.38 7.18
N ILE A 232 1.73 12.92 6.88
CA ILE A 232 0.55 13.77 6.69
C ILE A 232 -0.02 14.10 8.07
N GLY A 233 0.62 15.03 8.75
CA GLY A 233 0.32 15.41 10.13
C GLY A 233 1.56 15.30 11.00
N ASN A 234 1.45 14.63 12.15
CA ASN A 234 2.56 14.47 13.08
C ASN A 234 2.61 13.08 13.73
N GLN A 235 3.79 12.44 13.67
CA GLN A 235 4.11 11.20 14.38
C GLN A 235 4.77 11.51 15.74
N GLY A 236 4.10 12.30 16.56
CA GLY A 236 4.57 12.69 17.89
C GLY A 236 5.74 13.69 17.86
N SER A 237 6.72 13.51 18.76
CA SER A 237 7.90 14.39 18.84
C SER A 237 9.18 13.74 18.31
N VAL A 238 9.08 12.59 17.64
CA VAL A 238 10.23 11.86 17.11
C VAL A 238 10.77 12.62 15.90
N GLU A 239 12.06 12.92 15.89
CA GLU A 239 12.75 13.47 14.72
C GLU A 239 13.43 12.34 13.95
N ARG A 240 13.46 12.46 12.61
CA ARG A 240 14.19 11.50 11.78
C ARG A 240 15.69 11.74 11.94
N LYS A 241 16.42 10.73 12.39
CA LYS A 241 17.85 10.75 12.68
C LYS A 241 18.65 10.40 11.41
N ASP A 242 19.95 10.68 11.44
CA ASP A 242 20.85 10.10 10.45
C ASP A 242 20.90 8.58 10.61
N PHE A 243 20.90 7.84 9.49
CA PHE A 243 20.88 6.38 9.49
C PHE A 243 22.00 5.77 10.34
N ASP A 244 23.19 6.36 10.28
CA ASP A 244 24.38 5.89 11.02
C ASP A 244 24.19 5.90 12.53
N VAL A 245 23.32 6.76 13.08
CA VAL A 245 23.01 6.83 14.52
C VAL A 245 22.19 5.62 14.97
N LEU A 246 21.50 4.94 14.05
CA LEU A 246 20.68 3.76 14.32
C LEU A 246 21.47 2.46 14.21
N LEU A 247 22.75 2.52 13.81
CA LEU A 247 23.57 1.33 13.66
C LEU A 247 24.19 0.94 15.01
N PRO A 248 23.85 -0.23 15.56
CA PRO A 248 24.51 -0.72 16.77
C PRO A 248 25.94 -1.16 16.43
N GLU A 249 26.96 -0.40 16.84
CA GLU A 249 28.38 -0.65 16.51
C GLU A 249 28.81 -2.09 16.82
N GLU A 250 28.38 -2.65 17.96
CA GLU A 250 28.70 -4.00 18.41
C GLU A 250 28.09 -5.11 17.53
N TYR A 251 27.02 -4.80 16.79
CA TYR A 251 26.23 -5.75 16.01
C TYR A 251 26.29 -5.50 14.50
N ASN A 252 27.22 -4.66 14.03
CA ASN A 252 27.40 -4.37 12.60
C ASN A 252 27.78 -5.60 11.74
N HIS A 253 28.23 -6.67 12.40
CA HIS A 253 28.60 -7.94 11.80
C HIS A 253 27.38 -8.80 11.44
N LEU A 254 26.22 -8.52 12.05
CA LEU A 254 24.96 -9.17 11.71
C LEU A 254 24.35 -8.56 10.42
N PRO A 255 23.49 -9.32 9.71
CA PRO A 255 22.60 -8.80 8.69
C PRO A 255 21.77 -7.62 9.20
N ILE A 256 21.74 -6.53 8.45
CA ILE A 256 20.99 -5.31 8.78
C ILE A 256 19.82 -5.19 7.80
N ILE A 257 18.61 -5.22 8.36
CA ILE A 257 17.35 -5.05 7.63
C ILE A 257 16.70 -3.73 8.07
N VAL A 258 16.33 -2.89 7.11
CA VAL A 258 15.70 -1.59 7.35
C VAL A 258 14.25 -1.63 6.88
N MET A 259 13.33 -1.18 7.74
CA MET A 259 11.96 -0.87 7.39
C MET A 259 11.83 0.65 7.25
N ASP A 260 11.49 1.11 6.05
CA ASP A 260 11.20 2.52 5.77
C ASP A 260 10.03 2.59 4.81
N HIS A 261 8.95 3.24 5.21
CA HIS A 261 7.70 3.19 4.45
C HIS A 261 7.86 3.68 3.01
N GLN A 262 8.59 4.78 2.82
CA GLN A 262 8.83 5.35 1.50
C GLN A 262 10.08 4.77 0.85
N PRO A 263 10.02 4.32 -0.42
CA PRO A 263 11.19 3.92 -1.19
C PRO A 263 11.96 5.15 -1.72
N ALA A 264 12.20 6.11 -0.85
CA ALA A 264 12.91 7.34 -1.12
C ALA A 264 14.20 7.38 -0.28
N LYS A 265 15.20 8.12 -0.79
CA LYS A 265 16.53 8.22 -0.16
C LYS A 265 17.19 6.87 0.14
N ILE A 266 16.96 5.86 -0.72
CA ILE A 266 17.55 4.52 -0.59
C ILE A 266 19.09 4.55 -0.47
N ASN A 267 19.73 5.55 -1.09
CA ASN A 267 21.18 5.76 -1.01
C ASN A 267 21.68 6.15 0.40
N GLU A 268 20.80 6.41 1.38
CA GLU A 268 21.22 6.56 2.78
C GLU A 268 21.54 5.21 3.43
N TYR A 269 21.07 4.09 2.86
CA TYR A 269 21.12 2.75 3.44
C TYR A 269 22.28 1.88 2.97
N GLU A 270 23.41 2.50 2.64
CA GLU A 270 24.57 1.81 2.03
C GLU A 270 25.23 0.76 2.96
N LYS A 271 24.95 0.83 4.27
CA LYS A 271 25.41 -0.15 5.26
C LYS A 271 24.36 -1.21 5.59
N ALA A 272 23.14 -1.10 5.04
CA ALA A 272 22.10 -2.10 5.16
C ALA A 272 22.25 -3.17 4.08
N ASP A 273 21.81 -4.38 4.41
CA ASP A 273 21.82 -5.53 3.50
C ASP A 273 20.47 -5.67 2.77
N LEU A 274 19.36 -5.32 3.44
CA LEU A 274 18.01 -5.35 2.91
C LEU A 274 17.20 -4.13 3.38
N VAL A 275 16.51 -3.46 2.46
CA VAL A 275 15.55 -2.37 2.73
C VAL A 275 14.17 -2.81 2.27
N LEU A 276 13.18 -2.68 3.15
CA LEU A 276 11.79 -3.01 2.90
C LEU A 276 10.98 -1.73 2.91
N ALA A 277 10.18 -1.52 1.85
CA ALA A 277 9.36 -0.33 1.65
C ALA A 277 7.99 -0.65 1.02
N GLY A 278 7.10 0.35 0.99
CA GLY A 278 5.76 0.32 0.38
C GLY A 278 5.43 1.65 -0.29
N HIS A 279 4.36 2.29 0.13
CA HIS A 279 3.96 3.68 -0.15
C HIS A 279 3.43 3.97 -1.57
N THR A 280 4.05 3.39 -2.60
CA THR A 280 3.74 3.80 -3.99
C THR A 280 2.46 3.19 -4.54
N HIS A 281 1.98 2.09 -3.92
CA HIS A 281 0.94 1.19 -4.42
C HIS A 281 1.18 0.63 -5.83
N GLN A 282 2.39 0.77 -6.39
CA GLN A 282 2.64 0.64 -7.84
C GLN A 282 1.71 1.55 -8.68
N GLY A 283 1.26 2.67 -8.10
CA GLY A 283 0.27 3.57 -8.68
C GLY A 283 -1.17 3.05 -8.67
N GLN A 284 -1.44 1.85 -8.14
CA GLN A 284 -2.76 1.21 -7.92
C GLN A 284 -3.62 0.99 -9.19
N ILE A 285 -3.88 2.03 -9.98
CA ILE A 285 -4.79 2.08 -11.11
C ILE A 285 -4.05 2.68 -12.30
N PHE A 286 -3.94 1.93 -13.41
CA PHE A 286 -3.46 2.49 -14.67
C PHE A 286 -4.27 3.77 -15.05
N PRO A 287 -3.61 4.85 -15.50
CA PRO A 287 -2.21 4.95 -15.89
C PRO A 287 -1.25 5.44 -14.79
N PHE A 288 -1.70 5.57 -13.54
CA PHE A 288 -0.84 6.09 -12.46
C PHE A 288 0.37 5.19 -12.17
N SER A 289 0.30 3.90 -12.49
CA SER A 289 1.45 2.99 -12.47
C SER A 289 2.59 3.39 -13.43
N LEU A 290 2.28 4.09 -14.52
CA LEU A 290 3.30 4.67 -15.39
C LEU A 290 3.95 5.90 -14.75
N LEU A 291 3.18 6.67 -13.98
CA LEU A 291 3.67 7.87 -13.30
C LEU A 291 4.60 7.49 -12.14
N THR A 292 4.21 6.53 -11.30
CA THR A 292 5.07 6.07 -10.18
C THR A 292 6.39 5.53 -10.69
N LYS A 293 6.37 4.75 -11.77
CA LYS A 293 7.58 4.23 -12.42
C LYS A 293 8.55 5.30 -12.93
N VAL A 294 8.06 6.51 -13.20
CA VAL A 294 8.91 7.65 -13.60
C VAL A 294 9.39 8.44 -12.37
N LEU A 295 8.58 8.53 -11.33
CA LEU A 295 8.87 9.35 -10.14
C LEU A 295 9.80 8.65 -9.14
N TYR A 296 9.80 7.32 -9.09
CA TYR A 296 10.59 6.54 -8.14
C TYR A 296 11.67 5.74 -8.87
N ASP A 297 12.85 5.63 -8.25
CA ASP A 297 13.93 4.76 -8.73
C ASP A 297 13.54 3.28 -8.70
N LEU A 298 12.74 2.90 -7.70
CA LEU A 298 12.03 1.64 -7.60
C LEU A 298 10.64 1.92 -7.02
N ASP A 299 9.60 1.86 -7.86
CA ASP A 299 8.21 2.01 -7.37
C ASP A 299 7.62 0.68 -6.90
N TYR A 300 8.05 -0.44 -7.47
CA TYR A 300 7.57 -1.77 -7.10
C TYR A 300 8.60 -2.84 -7.48
N GLY A 301 8.70 -3.87 -6.64
CA GLY A 301 9.49 -5.07 -6.94
C GLY A 301 10.81 -5.07 -6.19
N TYR A 302 11.85 -5.61 -6.85
CA TYR A 302 13.18 -5.79 -6.26
C TYR A 302 14.24 -5.05 -7.06
N LYS A 303 15.20 -4.43 -6.37
CA LYS A 303 16.42 -3.88 -6.93
C LYS A 303 17.59 -4.14 -6.00
N LYS A 304 18.77 -4.41 -6.57
CA LYS A 304 20.03 -4.39 -5.85
C LYS A 304 20.85 -3.18 -6.33
N ASN A 305 21.31 -2.35 -5.40
CA ASN A 305 22.11 -1.16 -5.75
C ASN A 305 23.59 -1.52 -5.96
N ASP A 306 24.39 -0.53 -6.37
CA ASP A 306 25.83 -0.70 -6.65
C ASP A 306 26.68 -1.02 -5.40
N ARG A 307 26.10 -0.92 -4.20
CA ARG A 307 26.74 -1.19 -2.91
C ARG A 307 26.21 -2.47 -2.24
N ASP A 308 25.63 -3.35 -3.03
CA ASP A 308 25.04 -4.62 -2.62
C ASP A 308 23.81 -4.55 -1.70
N THR A 309 23.32 -3.36 -1.34
CA THR A 309 22.03 -3.21 -0.64
C THR A 309 20.90 -3.66 -1.55
N GLN A 310 20.08 -4.57 -1.03
CA GLN A 310 18.89 -5.07 -1.70
C GLN A 310 17.67 -4.30 -1.22
N VAL A 311 16.74 -3.98 -2.11
CA VAL A 311 15.55 -3.19 -1.81
C VAL A 311 14.35 -3.91 -2.37
N ILE A 312 13.33 -4.10 -1.54
CA ILE A 312 12.04 -4.65 -1.92
C ILE A 312 10.95 -3.61 -1.62
N VAL A 313 10.18 -3.26 -2.64
CA VAL A 313 9.06 -2.33 -2.54
C VAL A 313 7.77 -3.06 -2.85
N SER A 314 6.88 -3.12 -1.87
CA SER A 314 5.59 -3.77 -2.05
C SER A 314 4.59 -2.88 -2.80
N SER A 315 3.69 -3.48 -3.57
CA SER A 315 2.54 -2.78 -4.17
C SER A 315 1.41 -2.50 -3.19
N GLY A 316 1.55 -2.92 -1.92
CA GLY A 316 0.54 -2.77 -0.87
C GLY A 316 -0.50 -3.90 -0.85
N VAL A 317 -1.07 -4.16 0.33
CA VAL A 317 -2.09 -5.21 0.51
C VAL A 317 -3.52 -4.67 0.45
N GLY A 318 -3.69 -3.39 0.74
CA GLY A 318 -4.95 -2.66 0.69
C GLY A 318 -5.06 -1.79 -0.55
N THR A 319 -5.91 -0.78 -0.46
CA THR A 319 -6.04 0.29 -1.45
C THR A 319 -6.27 1.60 -0.73
N TRP A 320 -5.63 2.66 -1.21
CA TRP A 320 -5.88 4.02 -0.77
C TRP A 320 -6.83 4.75 -1.75
N GLY A 321 -7.79 5.49 -1.23
CA GLY A 321 -8.83 6.14 -2.03
C GLY A 321 -9.74 5.12 -2.74
N PRO A 322 -9.82 5.10 -4.08
CA PRO A 322 -10.76 4.24 -4.80
C PRO A 322 -10.37 2.76 -4.68
N PRO A 323 -11.30 1.88 -4.24
CA PRO A 323 -10.99 0.50 -3.86
C PRO A 323 -10.93 -0.45 -5.05
N LEU A 324 -10.01 -0.18 -5.97
CA LEU A 324 -9.84 -0.94 -7.20
C LEU A 324 -8.37 -0.92 -7.65
N ARG A 325 -7.94 -2.01 -8.29
CA ARG A 325 -6.59 -2.15 -8.87
C ARG A 325 -6.69 -2.50 -10.35
N LEU A 326 -6.02 -1.74 -11.21
CA LEU A 326 -5.96 -2.00 -12.65
C LEU A 326 -4.51 -1.99 -13.12
N GLY A 327 -4.02 -3.16 -13.53
CA GLY A 327 -2.62 -3.33 -13.94
C GLY A 327 -1.62 -3.43 -12.78
N THR A 328 -2.12 -3.62 -11.55
CA THR A 328 -1.34 -3.84 -10.33
C THR A 328 -2.02 -4.93 -9.50
N VAL A 329 -1.40 -5.36 -8.40
CA VAL A 329 -1.94 -6.39 -7.50
C VAL A 329 -1.93 -5.92 -6.04
N SER A 330 -2.90 -6.41 -5.25
CA SER A 330 -2.78 -6.38 -3.79
C SER A 330 -1.91 -7.57 -3.40
N GLU A 331 -0.88 -7.38 -2.57
CA GLU A 331 0.05 -8.45 -2.26
C GLU A 331 0.45 -8.53 -0.78
N ILE A 332 0.82 -9.75 -0.40
CA ILE A 332 1.68 -10.06 0.73
C ILE A 332 3.02 -10.50 0.12
N VAL A 333 4.12 -10.02 0.68
CA VAL A 333 5.46 -10.36 0.21
C VAL A 333 6.06 -11.41 1.14
N GLU A 334 6.50 -12.53 0.57
CA GLU A 334 7.27 -13.58 1.26
C GLU A 334 8.73 -13.45 0.82
N ILE A 335 9.64 -13.36 1.78
CA ILE A 335 11.07 -13.19 1.52
C ILE A 335 11.81 -14.31 2.23
N ASP A 336 12.39 -15.21 1.43
CA ASP A 336 13.33 -16.21 1.92
C ASP A 336 14.73 -15.58 1.92
N VAL A 337 15.19 -15.20 3.11
CA VAL A 337 16.54 -14.65 3.31
C VAL A 337 17.49 -15.78 3.64
N THR A 338 18.58 -15.88 2.88
CA THR A 338 19.68 -16.82 3.13
C THR A 338 20.91 -16.05 3.57
N PHE A 339 21.58 -16.56 4.60
CA PHE A 339 22.81 -15.98 5.11
C PHE A 339 24.01 -16.76 4.61
N LYS A 340 25.19 -16.16 4.71
CA LYS A 340 26.42 -16.88 4.42
C LYS A 340 26.60 -18.01 5.43
N ASN A 341 26.76 -19.22 4.91
CA ASN A 341 27.21 -20.36 5.69
C ASN A 341 28.73 -20.28 5.81
N GLU A 342 29.27 -20.37 7.03
CA GLU A 342 30.70 -20.65 7.24
C GLU A 342 31.09 -22.05 6.75
#